data_AF-A0AAV5YMU6-F1
#
_entry.id   AF-A0AAV5YMU6-F1
#
_cell.length_a   1.000
_cell.length_b   1.000
_cell.length_c   1.000
_cell.angle_alpha   90.00
_cell.angle_beta   90.00
_cell.angle_gamma   90.00
#
_symmetry.space_group_name_H-M   'P 1'
#
loop_
_entity.id
_entity.type
_entity.pdbx_description
1 polymer ?
#
loop_
_entity_poly.entity_id
_entity_poly.type
_entity_poly.pdbx_seq_one_letter_code
_entity_poly.pdbx_strand_id
1 'polypeptide(L)'
;MAQPSESAQAILQWSVNQAERGEVVVLLRGSDVLVRVADLERAGIRGFVGRRESFIGELYVSLASLAPVVGYELDERALVLRVTAAPSLMTTNVQDFLQARPEGLIYTQDTSAFLNTSLTGIDFDRFTWTGEGGLSIRNTLLYGTAFRDEDGVFSRGLTNFTVDDRERLIRYVVGDRFDTTGPLGGS
;
A
#
# COMPACT_ATOMS: atom_id res chain seq x y z
N MET A 1 24.73 -29.41 43.28
CA MET A 1 24.69 -27.94 43.28
C MET A 1 25.37 -27.47 42.01
N ALA A 2 24.63 -26.91 41.06
CA ALA A 2 25.19 -26.41 39.80
C ALA A 2 25.83 -25.03 40.05
N GLN A 3 27.04 -24.82 39.54
CA GLN A 3 27.75 -23.54 39.62
C GLN A 3 26.91 -22.43 38.97
N PRO A 4 26.91 -21.20 39.52
CA PRO A 4 26.29 -20.08 38.84
C PRO A 4 27.09 -19.83 37.55
N SER A 5 26.48 -20.11 36.41
CA SER A 5 27.05 -19.80 35.10
C SER A 5 27.35 -18.30 35.05
N GLU A 6 28.64 -17.98 34.92
CA GLU A 6 29.16 -16.63 34.87
C GLU A 6 28.45 -15.86 33.74
N SER A 7 27.85 -14.72 34.10
CA SER A 7 27.06 -13.92 33.17
C SER A 7 27.97 -12.80 32.65
N ALA A 8 28.26 -12.80 31.35
CA ALA A 8 29.10 -11.77 30.72
C ALA A 8 28.22 -10.73 30.04
N GLN A 9 28.45 -9.45 30.32
CA GLN A 9 27.77 -8.36 29.64
C GLN A 9 28.48 -8.03 28.32
N ALA A 10 27.72 -7.93 27.23
CA ALA A 10 28.24 -7.60 25.92
C ALA A 10 27.37 -6.56 25.22
N ILE A 11 27.99 -5.79 24.32
CA ILE A 11 27.30 -4.88 23.40
C ILE A 11 27.38 -5.51 22.02
N LEU A 12 26.22 -5.73 21.40
CA LEU A 12 26.11 -6.35 20.10
C LEU A 12 25.35 -5.44 19.15
N GLN A 13 25.73 -5.43 17.88
CA GLN A 13 24.85 -4.93 16.83
C GLN A 13 23.64 -5.87 16.74
N TRP A 14 22.44 -5.34 16.53
CA TRP A 14 21.26 -6.21 16.43
C TRP A 14 20.29 -5.83 15.33
N SER A 15 19.64 -6.86 14.81
CA SER A 15 18.57 -6.75 13.82
C SER A 15 17.35 -7.53 14.28
N VAL A 16 16.16 -6.95 14.11
CA VAL A 16 14.88 -7.61 14.41
C VAL A 16 14.09 -7.74 13.11
N ASN A 17 13.73 -8.97 12.74
CA ASN A 17 13.05 -9.25 11.46
C ASN A 17 13.77 -8.60 10.27
N GLN A 18 15.09 -8.77 10.22
CA GLN A 18 16.00 -8.21 9.20
C GLN A 18 16.14 -6.68 9.19
N ALA A 19 15.40 -5.94 10.02
CA ALA A 19 15.60 -4.51 10.19
C ALA A 19 16.71 -4.24 11.21
N GLU A 20 17.74 -3.48 10.83
CA GLU A 20 18.80 -3.04 11.74
C GLU A 20 18.24 -2.11 12.82
N ARG A 21 18.66 -2.32 14.07
CA ARG A 21 18.18 -1.58 15.25
C ARG A 21 19.31 -0.94 16.06
N GLY A 22 20.52 -0.88 15.48
CA GLY A 22 21.72 -0.33 16.11
C GLY A 22 22.36 -1.31 17.10
N GLU A 23 22.63 -0.85 18.31
CA GLU A 23 23.28 -1.66 19.34
C GLU A 23 22.33 -2.03 20.48
N VAL A 24 22.58 -3.19 21.10
CA VAL A 24 21.85 -3.68 22.27
C VAL A 24 22.82 -4.24 23.30
N VAL A 25 22.51 -4.00 24.57
CA VAL A 25 23.24 -4.56 25.70
C VAL A 25 22.58 -5.87 26.08
N VAL A 26 23.37 -6.95 26.11
CA VAL A 26 22.89 -8.29 26.43
C VAL A 26 23.71 -8.92 27.55
N LEU A 27 23.12 -9.91 28.23
CA LEU A 27 23.84 -10.82 29.11
C LEU A 27 23.98 -12.16 28.39
N LEU A 28 25.22 -12.57 28.18
CA LEU A 28 25.56 -13.88 27.64
C LEU A 28 25.70 -14.86 28.81
N ARG A 29 24.96 -15.97 28.75
CA ARG A 29 25.01 -17.04 29.76
C ARG A 29 25.04 -18.39 29.07
N GLY A 30 26.24 -18.92 28.89
CA GLY A 30 26.44 -20.14 28.09
C GLY A 30 25.96 -19.91 26.66
N SER A 31 24.96 -20.69 26.21
CA SER A 31 24.34 -20.53 24.88
C SER A 31 23.12 -19.61 24.86
N ASP A 32 22.67 -19.12 26.01
CA ASP A 32 21.51 -18.25 26.11
C ASP A 32 21.93 -16.77 26.08
N VAL A 33 21.05 -15.97 25.50
CA VAL A 33 21.21 -14.52 25.39
C VAL A 33 20.01 -13.89 26.08
N LEU A 34 20.29 -13.07 27.08
CA LEU A 34 19.28 -12.32 27.79
C LEU A 34 19.31 -10.86 27.31
N VAL A 35 18.14 -10.35 26.95
CA VAL A 35 17.95 -8.99 26.46
C VAL A 35 17.03 -8.24 27.41
N ARG A 36 17.22 -6.94 27.59
CA ARG A 36 16.29 -6.12 28.38
C ARG A 36 14.90 -6.16 27.75
N VAL A 37 13.88 -6.29 28.58
CA VAL A 37 12.47 -6.27 28.15
C VAL A 37 12.16 -4.96 27.43
N ALA A 38 12.66 -3.83 27.95
CA ALA A 38 12.49 -2.51 27.34
C ALA A 38 13.09 -2.41 25.92
N ASP A 39 14.21 -3.10 25.65
CA ASP A 39 14.82 -3.09 24.32
C ASP A 39 13.94 -3.85 23.31
N LEU A 40 13.43 -5.04 23.67
CA LEU A 40 12.51 -5.80 22.82
C LEU A 40 11.22 -5.02 22.51
N GLU A 41 10.64 -4.37 23.52
CA GLU A 41 9.44 -3.54 23.36
C GLU A 41 9.71 -2.31 22.47
N ARG A 42 10.89 -1.69 22.62
CA ARG A 42 11.35 -0.60 21.75
C ARG A 42 11.58 -1.06 20.31
N ALA A 43 11.96 -2.32 20.10
CA ALA A 43 12.03 -2.93 18.77
C ALA A 43 10.66 -3.36 18.21
N GLY A 44 9.57 -3.13 18.96
CA GLY A 44 8.20 -3.39 18.54
C GLY A 44 7.69 -4.80 18.87
N ILE A 45 8.50 -5.63 19.53
CA ILE A 45 8.11 -6.97 20.00
C ILE A 45 7.37 -6.79 21.33
N ARG A 46 6.07 -7.07 21.36
CA ARG A 46 5.20 -6.90 22.53
C ARG A 46 4.40 -8.16 22.83
N GLY A 47 3.87 -8.25 24.05
CA GLY A 47 2.99 -9.37 24.44
C GLY A 47 3.70 -10.71 24.61
N PHE A 48 5.03 -10.72 24.68
CA PHE A 48 5.81 -11.94 24.86
C PHE A 48 5.86 -12.35 26.35
N VAL A 49 5.78 -13.66 26.58
CA VAL A 49 5.91 -14.28 27.90
C VAL A 49 7.14 -15.19 27.85
N GLY A 50 8.11 -14.92 28.71
CA GLY A 50 9.37 -15.65 28.80
C GLY A 50 9.90 -15.64 30.22
N ARG A 51 11.00 -16.35 30.44
CA ARG A 51 11.70 -16.37 31.71
C ARG A 51 12.39 -15.02 31.91
N ARG A 52 11.96 -14.29 32.92
CA ARG A 52 12.48 -12.95 33.24
C ARG A 52 13.32 -12.98 34.51
N GLU A 53 14.35 -12.16 34.55
CA GLU A 53 15.20 -11.97 35.71
C GLU A 53 15.59 -10.50 35.85
N SER A 54 15.78 -10.05 37.09
CA SER A 54 16.26 -8.70 37.37
C SER A 54 17.79 -8.73 37.47
N PHE A 55 18.46 -7.84 36.76
CA PHE A 55 19.90 -7.66 36.81
C PHE A 55 20.21 -6.16 36.86
N ILE A 56 20.85 -5.71 37.95
CA ILE A 56 21.18 -4.29 38.20
C ILE A 56 19.93 -3.39 38.09
N GLY A 57 18.80 -3.86 38.64
CA GLY A 57 17.53 -3.10 38.64
C GLY A 57 16.78 -3.10 37.31
N GLU A 58 17.35 -3.66 36.24
CA GLU A 58 16.71 -3.79 34.94
C GLU A 58 16.15 -5.20 34.73
N LEU A 59 15.02 -5.30 34.01
CA LEU A 59 14.38 -6.58 33.73
C LEU A 59 14.88 -7.14 32.41
N TYR A 60 15.51 -8.31 32.46
CA TYR A 60 15.99 -9.07 31.32
C TYR A 60 15.07 -10.26 31.06
N VAL A 61 15.01 -10.71 29.81
CA VAL A 61 14.31 -11.92 29.39
C VAL A 61 15.26 -12.81 28.58
N SER A 62 15.22 -14.11 28.86
CA SER A 62 15.94 -15.15 28.10
C SER A 62 15.32 -15.32 26.71
N LEU A 63 16.10 -15.11 25.65
CA LEU A 63 15.63 -15.34 24.28
C LEU A 63 15.35 -16.82 24.02
N ALA A 64 16.14 -17.74 24.60
CA ALA A 64 15.85 -19.17 24.49
C ALA A 64 14.48 -19.55 25.08
N SER A 65 14.00 -18.83 26.10
CA SER A 65 12.69 -19.05 26.70
C SER A 65 11.51 -18.52 25.86
N LEU A 66 11.79 -17.72 24.83
CA LEU A 66 10.77 -17.17 23.93
C LEU A 66 10.53 -18.04 22.69
N ALA A 67 11.33 -19.10 22.51
CA ALA A 67 11.09 -20.09 21.48
C ALA A 67 9.74 -20.80 21.70
N PRO A 68 8.97 -21.10 20.64
CA PRO A 68 9.32 -20.91 19.23
C PRO A 68 8.90 -19.54 18.65
N VAL A 69 8.26 -18.68 19.43
CA VAL A 69 7.63 -17.44 18.94
C VAL A 69 8.66 -16.35 18.62
N VAL A 70 9.80 -16.37 19.32
CA VAL A 70 10.98 -15.59 18.99
C VAL A 70 12.17 -16.54 18.86
N GLY A 71 12.82 -16.52 17.70
CA GLY A 71 14.09 -17.18 17.44
C GLY A 71 15.24 -16.17 17.46
N TYR A 72 16.46 -16.63 17.73
CA TYR A 72 17.65 -15.79 17.68
C TYR A 72 18.86 -16.56 17.16
N GLU A 73 19.80 -15.81 16.59
CA GLU A 73 21.11 -16.28 16.15
C GLU A 73 22.16 -15.28 16.62
N LEU A 74 23.21 -15.77 17.27
CA LEU A 74 24.34 -14.97 17.72
C LEU A 74 25.55 -15.29 16.85
N ASP A 75 26.04 -14.30 16.11
CA ASP A 75 27.34 -14.35 15.45
C ASP A 75 28.38 -13.69 16.36
N GLU A 76 29.09 -14.51 17.13
CA GLU A 76 30.13 -14.05 18.06
C GLU A 76 31.33 -13.41 17.35
N ARG A 77 31.59 -13.76 16.08
CA ARG A 77 32.72 -13.20 15.31
C ARG A 77 32.39 -11.82 14.79
N ALA A 78 31.16 -11.63 14.31
CA ALA A 78 30.67 -10.35 13.84
C ALA A 78 30.14 -9.44 14.96
N LEU A 79 29.97 -9.97 16.17
CA LEU A 79 29.29 -9.32 17.30
C LEU A 79 27.86 -8.88 16.95
N VAL A 80 27.14 -9.74 16.24
CA VAL A 80 25.77 -9.48 15.74
C VAL A 80 24.75 -10.43 16.36
N LEU A 81 23.67 -9.88 16.88
CA LEU A 81 22.48 -10.61 17.33
C LEU A 81 21.34 -10.45 16.32
N ARG A 82 20.92 -11.54 15.68
CA ARG A 82 19.77 -11.57 14.78
C ARG A 82 18.58 -12.15 15.53
N VAL A 83 17.49 -11.39 15.62
CA VAL A 83 16.25 -11.81 16.27
C VAL A 83 15.15 -11.90 15.22
N THR A 84 14.45 -13.03 15.22
CA THR A 84 13.25 -13.24 14.38
C THR A 84 12.05 -13.43 15.30
N ALA A 85 11.08 -12.53 15.22
CA ALA A 85 9.88 -12.56 16.03
C ALA A 85 8.64 -12.81 15.16
N ALA A 86 7.72 -13.64 15.64
CA ALA A 86 6.47 -13.90 14.96
C ALA A 86 5.66 -12.60 14.75
N PRO A 87 4.96 -12.44 13.61
CA PRO A 87 4.15 -11.25 13.33
C PRO A 87 3.10 -10.93 14.40
N SER A 88 2.60 -11.94 15.12
CA SER A 88 1.62 -11.77 16.21
C SER A 88 2.17 -11.00 17.41
N LEU A 89 3.49 -10.92 17.57
CA LEU A 89 4.16 -10.12 18.61
C LEU A 89 4.54 -8.72 18.12
N MET A 90 4.41 -8.43 16.82
CA MET A 90 4.71 -7.13 16.26
C MET A 90 3.49 -6.21 16.38
N THR A 91 3.73 -4.92 16.54
CA THR A 91 2.65 -3.93 16.43
C THR A 91 2.13 -3.89 14.98
N THR A 92 0.81 -3.89 14.80
CA THR A 92 0.19 -3.72 13.48
C THR A 92 0.55 -2.35 12.90
N ASN A 93 1.29 -2.34 11.79
CA ASN A 93 1.49 -1.15 10.98
C ASN A 93 0.44 -1.14 9.88
N VAL A 94 -0.56 -0.28 9.98
CA VAL A 94 -1.49 -0.02 8.88
C VAL A 94 -0.88 1.09 8.03
N GLN A 95 -0.44 0.73 6.83
CA GLN A 95 -0.04 1.72 5.84
C GLN A 95 -1.19 1.89 4.85
N ASP A 96 -1.89 3.00 4.97
CA ASP A 96 -2.92 3.37 4.00
C ASP A 96 -2.23 3.97 2.77
N PHE A 97 -2.31 3.25 1.65
CA PHE A 97 -1.77 3.70 0.37
C PHE A 97 -2.78 4.48 -0.46
N LEU A 98 -4.02 4.59 0.02
CA LEU A 98 -5.00 5.47 -0.63
C LEU A 98 -4.67 6.91 -0.25
N GLN A 99 -4.54 7.76 -1.26
CA GLN A 99 -4.50 9.20 -1.02
C GLN A 99 -5.81 9.59 -0.34
N ALA A 100 -5.74 10.01 0.92
CA ALA A 100 -6.90 10.50 1.65
C ALA A 100 -7.56 11.61 0.83
N ARG A 101 -8.88 11.51 0.62
CA ARG A 101 -9.63 12.54 -0.13
C ARG A 101 -9.42 13.88 0.60
N PRO A 102 -9.04 14.96 -0.12
CA PRO A 102 -8.86 16.27 0.51
C PRO A 102 -10.10 16.68 1.31
N GLU A 103 -9.89 17.20 2.51
CA GLU A 103 -10.97 17.74 3.32
C GLU A 103 -11.64 18.91 2.60
N GLY A 104 -12.96 19.01 2.69
CA GLY A 104 -13.72 20.11 2.08
C GLY A 104 -13.91 20.01 0.56
N LEU A 105 -13.65 18.85 -0.06
CA LEU A 105 -13.91 18.66 -1.50
C LEU A 105 -15.41 18.82 -1.82
N ILE A 106 -15.74 19.89 -2.53
CA ILE A 106 -17.10 20.15 -3.03
C ILE A 106 -17.25 19.47 -4.38
N TYR A 107 -18.32 18.70 -4.53
CA TYR A 107 -18.66 18.05 -5.78
C TYR A 107 -19.88 18.71 -6.37
N THR A 108 -19.69 19.39 -7.49
CA THR A 108 -20.79 20.00 -8.23
C THR A 108 -21.40 18.96 -9.19
N GLN A 109 -22.71 19.10 -9.39
CA GLN A 109 -23.53 18.22 -10.20
C GLN A 109 -24.43 19.06 -11.12
N ASP A 110 -23.90 20.20 -11.54
CA ASP A 110 -24.63 21.22 -12.26
C ASP A 110 -25.02 20.67 -13.64
N THR A 111 -26.29 20.84 -13.97
CA THR A 111 -26.80 20.47 -15.27
C THR A 111 -26.14 21.35 -16.32
N SER A 112 -25.48 20.72 -17.28
CA SER A 112 -24.67 21.42 -18.27
C SER A 112 -24.70 20.67 -19.60
N ALA A 113 -24.42 21.40 -20.67
CA ALA A 113 -24.22 20.81 -21.99
C ALA A 113 -22.93 21.36 -22.58
N PHE A 114 -22.27 20.56 -23.41
CA PHE A 114 -21.09 20.97 -24.15
C PHE A 114 -21.17 20.53 -25.60
N LEU A 115 -20.46 21.28 -26.44
CA LEU A 115 -20.22 20.96 -27.83
C LEU A 115 -18.77 21.31 -28.15
N ASN A 116 -18.05 20.33 -28.66
CA ASN A 116 -16.73 20.48 -29.25
C ASN A 116 -16.87 20.22 -30.76
N THR A 117 -16.28 21.09 -31.57
CA THR A 117 -16.43 21.02 -33.03
C THR A 117 -15.14 21.44 -33.71
N SER A 118 -14.84 20.79 -34.83
CA SER A 118 -13.77 21.19 -35.73
C SER A 118 -14.27 21.24 -37.17
N LEU A 119 -13.78 22.21 -37.92
CA LEU A 119 -14.01 22.38 -39.35
C LEU A 119 -12.66 22.52 -40.04
N THR A 120 -12.43 21.75 -41.10
CA THR A 120 -11.17 21.81 -41.85
C THR A 120 -11.49 21.88 -43.33
N GLY A 121 -11.09 22.98 -43.98
CA GLY A 121 -11.19 23.13 -45.43
C GLY A 121 -10.06 22.37 -46.12
N ILE A 122 -10.40 21.65 -47.19
CA ILE A 122 -9.43 20.95 -48.05
C ILE A 122 -9.12 21.82 -49.27
N ASP A 123 -10.16 22.34 -49.91
CA ASP A 123 -10.13 23.28 -51.03
C ASP A 123 -11.39 24.17 -51.01
N PHE A 124 -11.73 24.81 -52.15
CA PHE A 124 -12.84 25.75 -52.22
C PHE A 124 -14.23 25.08 -52.19
N ASP A 125 -14.32 23.78 -52.46
CA ASP A 125 -15.57 23.02 -52.54
C ASP A 125 -15.67 21.86 -51.53
N ARG A 126 -14.57 21.48 -50.87
CA ARG A 126 -14.51 20.37 -49.91
C ARG A 126 -14.03 20.79 -48.53
N PHE A 127 -14.69 20.24 -47.52
CA PHE A 127 -14.34 20.40 -46.11
C PHE A 127 -14.73 19.15 -45.32
N THR A 128 -13.99 18.88 -44.24
CA THR A 128 -14.35 17.89 -43.22
C THR A 128 -14.88 18.58 -41.99
N TRP A 129 -15.78 17.91 -41.27
CA TRP A 129 -16.32 18.40 -40.00
C TRP A 129 -16.33 17.29 -38.97
N THR A 130 -16.00 17.62 -37.72
CA THR A 130 -16.16 16.71 -36.59
C THR A 130 -16.89 17.42 -35.46
N GLY A 131 -17.78 16.69 -34.79
CA GLY A 131 -18.57 17.18 -33.68
C GLY A 131 -18.65 16.16 -32.55
N GLU A 132 -18.48 16.62 -31.34
CA GLU A 132 -18.66 15.88 -30.10
C GLU A 132 -19.54 16.73 -29.18
N GLY A 133 -20.55 16.12 -28.56
CA GLY A 133 -21.40 16.85 -27.62
C GLY A 133 -21.90 15.96 -26.50
N GLY A 134 -22.32 16.60 -25.43
CA GLY A 134 -22.90 15.90 -24.31
C GLY A 134 -23.81 16.76 -23.44
N LEU A 135 -24.71 16.09 -22.74
CA LEU A 135 -25.62 16.65 -21.75
C LEU A 135 -25.35 15.95 -20.41
N SER A 136 -24.88 16.70 -19.44
CA SER A 136 -24.64 16.27 -18.07
C SER A 136 -25.83 16.66 -17.19
N ILE A 137 -26.42 15.68 -16.50
CA ILE A 137 -27.47 15.90 -15.50
C ILE A 137 -27.09 15.10 -14.26
N ARG A 138 -26.79 15.79 -13.16
CA ARG A 138 -26.32 15.20 -11.90
C ARG A 138 -25.08 14.33 -12.06
N ASN A 139 -25.24 13.02 -11.94
CA ASN A 139 -24.19 11.99 -12.07
C ASN A 139 -24.36 11.18 -13.37
N THR A 140 -25.05 11.75 -14.35
CA THR A 140 -25.32 11.11 -15.63
C THR A 140 -24.82 11.96 -16.79
N LEU A 141 -24.36 11.31 -17.85
CA LEU A 141 -23.89 11.94 -19.08
C LEU A 141 -24.48 11.21 -20.29
N LEU A 142 -25.24 11.92 -21.10
CA LEU A 142 -25.53 11.51 -22.48
C LEU A 142 -24.46 12.13 -23.38
N TYR A 143 -23.75 11.31 -24.15
CA TYR A 143 -22.62 11.71 -24.98
C TYR A 143 -22.78 11.18 -26.40
N GLY A 144 -22.37 11.98 -27.39
CA GLY A 144 -22.42 11.60 -28.79
C GLY A 144 -21.35 12.27 -29.64
N THR A 145 -21.00 11.61 -30.74
CA THR A 145 -20.08 12.12 -31.76
C THR A 145 -20.69 11.98 -33.15
N ALA A 146 -20.28 12.84 -34.08
CA ALA A 146 -20.62 12.75 -35.49
C ALA A 146 -19.52 13.42 -36.33
N PHE A 147 -19.41 13.04 -37.59
CA PHE A 147 -18.44 13.64 -38.51
C PHE A 147 -18.96 13.65 -39.94
N ARG A 148 -18.36 14.53 -40.75
CA ARG A 148 -18.51 14.60 -42.20
C ARG A 148 -17.13 14.43 -42.82
N ASP A 149 -16.99 13.48 -43.71
CA ASP A 149 -15.73 13.22 -44.43
C ASP A 149 -15.54 14.17 -45.63
N GLU A 150 -14.44 13.97 -46.36
CA GLU A 150 -14.04 14.79 -47.51
C GLU A 150 -14.95 14.62 -48.74
N ASP A 151 -15.60 13.46 -48.87
CA ASP A 151 -16.61 13.18 -49.90
C ASP A 151 -17.97 13.80 -49.52
N GLY A 152 -18.07 14.37 -48.32
CA GLY A 152 -19.27 15.01 -47.81
C GLY A 152 -20.26 14.05 -47.18
N VAL A 153 -19.88 12.79 -46.93
CA VAL A 153 -20.72 11.80 -46.27
C VAL A 153 -20.74 12.10 -44.77
N PHE A 154 -21.95 12.25 -44.24
CA PHE A 154 -22.17 12.40 -42.81
C PHE A 154 -22.32 11.05 -42.13
N SER A 155 -21.56 10.82 -41.07
CA SER A 155 -21.57 9.60 -40.28
C SER A 155 -21.80 9.90 -38.81
N ARG A 156 -22.68 9.11 -38.19
CA ARG A 156 -22.82 9.08 -36.72
C ARG A 156 -21.62 8.35 -36.14
N GLY A 157 -21.01 8.91 -35.11
CA GLY A 157 -20.01 8.24 -34.29
C GLY A 157 -20.65 7.49 -33.11
N LEU A 158 -19.87 7.37 -32.03
CA LEU A 158 -20.32 6.74 -30.79
C LEU A 158 -21.44 7.54 -30.15
N THR A 159 -22.39 6.85 -29.53
CA THR A 159 -23.34 7.45 -28.59
C THR A 159 -23.51 6.56 -27.36
N ASN A 160 -23.36 7.13 -26.17
CA ASN A 160 -23.57 6.39 -24.93
C ASN A 160 -24.21 7.25 -23.84
N PHE A 161 -24.78 6.53 -22.87
CA PHE A 161 -25.30 7.07 -21.62
C PHE A 161 -24.49 6.49 -20.48
N THR A 162 -23.90 7.36 -19.66
CA THR A 162 -23.04 7.01 -18.53
C THR A 162 -23.70 7.41 -17.21
N VAL A 163 -23.60 6.55 -16.20
CA VAL A 163 -24.01 6.82 -14.82
C VAL A 163 -22.86 6.51 -13.86
N ASP A 164 -22.49 7.50 -13.05
CA ASP A 164 -21.42 7.38 -12.05
C ASP A 164 -21.96 7.18 -10.63
N ASP A 165 -21.55 6.07 -10.00
CA ASP A 165 -21.71 5.81 -8.57
C ASP A 165 -20.36 5.95 -7.86
N ARG A 166 -20.14 7.14 -7.30
CA ARG A 166 -18.88 7.52 -6.65
C ARG A 166 -18.68 6.84 -5.29
N GLU A 167 -19.76 6.45 -4.60
CA GLU A 167 -19.64 5.78 -3.30
C GLU A 167 -19.17 4.35 -3.48
N ARG A 168 -19.71 3.67 -4.50
CA ARG A 168 -19.34 2.29 -4.81
C ARG A 168 -18.15 2.17 -5.76
N LEU A 169 -17.67 3.29 -6.32
CA LEU A 169 -16.62 3.35 -7.33
C LEU A 169 -17.00 2.54 -8.59
N ILE A 170 -18.25 2.67 -9.04
CA ILE A 170 -18.79 1.95 -10.19
C ILE A 170 -19.28 2.95 -11.24
N ARG A 171 -18.97 2.68 -12.51
CA ARG A 171 -19.51 3.38 -13.68
C ARG A 171 -20.30 2.41 -14.54
N TYR A 172 -21.54 2.78 -14.83
CA TYR A 172 -22.38 2.07 -15.81
C TYR A 172 -22.36 2.83 -17.13
N VAL A 173 -22.06 2.14 -18.23
CA VAL A 173 -22.08 2.72 -19.58
C VAL A 173 -23.01 1.88 -20.44
N VAL A 174 -24.00 2.52 -21.06
CA VAL A 174 -24.97 1.90 -21.96
C VAL A 174 -24.85 2.55 -23.33
N GLY A 175 -24.71 1.76 -24.39
CA GLY A 175 -24.53 2.24 -25.76
C GLY A 175 -23.15 1.91 -26.31
N ASP A 176 -22.69 2.73 -27.26
CA ASP A 176 -21.45 2.47 -27.96
C ASP A 176 -20.25 2.87 -27.11
N ARG A 177 -19.29 1.95 -27.00
CA ARG A 177 -18.00 2.19 -26.35
C ARG A 177 -16.92 1.41 -27.08
N PHE A 178 -15.73 2.00 -27.19
CA PHE A 178 -14.54 1.20 -27.44
C PHE A 178 -14.11 0.59 -26.11
N ASP A 179 -13.89 -0.71 -26.10
CA ASP A 179 -13.34 -1.40 -24.94
C ASP A 179 -11.89 -1.75 -25.23
N THR A 180 -11.00 -1.31 -24.35
CA THR A 180 -9.66 -1.86 -24.26
C THR A 180 -9.72 -2.94 -23.18
N THR A 181 -9.97 -4.17 -23.59
CA THR A 181 -9.70 -5.29 -22.71
C THR A 181 -8.20 -5.27 -22.43
N GLY A 182 -7.78 -5.34 -21.16
CA GLY A 182 -6.37 -5.54 -20.82
C GLY A 182 -5.83 -6.86 -21.43
N PRO A 183 -4.68 -7.40 -20.98
CA PRO A 183 -4.37 -8.77 -21.32
C PRO A 183 -5.52 -9.66 -20.80
N LEU A 184 -6.43 -10.03 -21.69
CA LEU A 184 -7.34 -11.13 -21.46
C LEU A 184 -6.40 -12.32 -21.31
N GLY A 185 -6.24 -12.78 -20.08
CA GLY A 185 -5.46 -13.97 -19.77
C GLY A 185 -6.07 -15.14 -20.53
N GLY A 186 -5.54 -15.40 -21.72
CA GLY A 186 -5.73 -16.63 -22.46
C GLY A 186 -4.50 -17.49 -22.20
N SER A 187 -4.71 -18.58 -21.44
CA SER A 187 -3.83 -19.75 -21.46
C SER A 187 -3.86 -20.43 -22.82
#